data_AF-V8NUG5-F1
#
_entry.id   AF-V8NUG5-F1
#
_cell.length_a   1.000
_cell.length_b   1.000
_cell.length_c   1.000
_cell.angle_alpha   90.00
_cell.angle_beta   90.00
_cell.angle_gamma   90.00
#
_symmetry.space_group_name_H-M   'P 1'
#
loop_
_entity.id
_entity.type
_entity.pdbx_description
1 polymer ?
#
loop_
_entity_poly.entity_id
_entity_poly.type
_entity_poly.pdbx_seq_one_letter_code
_entity_poly.pdbx_strand_id
1 'polypeptide(L)'
;TPWFNGWGFNLPRGQSLLDKWNLIPEGIDILMTHGPPLGFRDWVPKELQRVGCVELLNTVQRRVRPKLHVFGGIHEGYGIMTDGYTTYINASTC
;
A
#
# COMPACT_ATOMS: atom_id res chain seq x y z
N THR A 1 -7.45 3.69 -1.76
CA THR A 1 -6.94 2.30 -1.88
C THR A 1 -7.65 1.59 -3.03
N PRO A 2 -7.17 0.44 -3.53
CA PRO A 2 -7.95 -0.38 -4.44
C PRO A 2 -9.34 -0.66 -3.88
N TRP A 3 -10.32 -0.81 -4.77
CA TRP A 3 -11.69 -1.14 -4.40
C TRP A 3 -11.79 -2.46 -3.63
N PHE A 4 -12.49 -2.43 -2.50
CA PHE A 4 -12.71 -3.53 -1.58
C PHE A 4 -14.03 -3.34 -0.82
N ASN A 5 -14.92 -4.34 -0.84
CA ASN A 5 -16.18 -4.40 -0.08
C ASN A 5 -17.07 -3.14 -0.11
N GLY A 6 -17.01 -2.32 -1.16
CA GLY A 6 -17.81 -1.10 -1.27
C GLY A 6 -17.50 -0.02 -0.23
N TRP A 7 -16.34 -0.09 0.44
CA TRP A 7 -15.94 0.90 1.44
C TRP A 7 -15.60 2.27 0.82
N GLY A 8 -15.66 3.32 1.64
CA GLY A 8 -15.34 4.69 1.21
C GLY A 8 -13.90 4.86 0.72
N PHE A 9 -13.65 5.91 -0.08
CA PHE A 9 -12.30 6.31 -0.55
C PHE A 9 -11.55 5.24 -1.35
N ASN A 10 -12.32 4.38 -2.00
CA ASN A 10 -11.87 3.31 -2.87
C ASN A 10 -11.92 3.76 -4.33
N LEU A 11 -10.95 3.34 -5.13
CA LEU A 11 -10.92 3.58 -6.57
C LEU A 11 -10.68 2.27 -7.33
N PRO A 12 -11.20 2.14 -8.57
CA PRO A 12 -10.86 1.02 -9.44
C PRO A 12 -9.34 0.91 -9.64
N ARG A 13 -8.86 -0.33 -9.81
CA ARG A 13 -7.45 -0.60 -10.15
C ARG A 13 -7.11 0.02 -11.51
N GLY A 14 -5.82 0.32 -11.73
CA GLY A 14 -5.33 0.98 -12.94
C GLY A 14 -5.29 2.50 -12.83
N GLN A 15 -5.67 3.20 -13.91
CA GLN A 15 -5.41 4.63 -14.10
C GLN A 15 -5.96 5.51 -12.97
N SER A 16 -7.18 5.26 -12.50
CA SER A 16 -7.78 6.06 -11.43
C SER A 16 -6.99 6.05 -10.13
N LEU A 17 -6.40 4.90 -9.76
CA LEU A 17 -5.49 4.82 -8.62
C LEU A 17 -4.16 5.48 -8.91
N LEU A 18 -3.59 5.25 -10.10
CA LEU A 18 -2.33 5.85 -10.51
C LEU A 18 -2.40 7.38 -10.47
N ASP A 19 -3.49 7.98 -10.94
CA ASP A 19 -3.72 9.42 -10.90
C ASP A 19 -3.69 9.96 -9.47
N LYS A 20 -4.19 9.21 -8.48
CA LYS A 20 -4.07 9.59 -7.07
C LYS A 20 -2.66 9.42 -6.54
N TRP A 21 -1.98 8.33 -6.88
CA TRP A 21 -0.60 8.09 -6.44
C TRP A 21 0.40 9.07 -7.07
N ASN A 22 0.10 9.60 -8.25
CA ASN A 22 0.88 10.65 -8.89
C ASN A 22 0.87 11.98 -8.12
N LEU A 23 -0.10 12.19 -7.22
CA LEU A 23 -0.14 13.36 -6.35
C LEU A 23 0.87 13.31 -5.20
N ILE A 24 1.48 12.14 -4.94
CA ILE A 24 2.48 11.99 -3.88
C ILE A 24 3.75 12.73 -4.30
N PRO A 25 4.21 13.75 -3.55
CA PRO A 25 5.43 14.48 -3.88
C PRO A 25 6.68 13.62 -3.69
N GLU A 26 7.73 13.95 -4.43
CA GLU A 26 9.05 13.34 -4.25
C GLU A 26 9.77 13.91 -3.01
N GLY A 27 10.74 13.16 -2.49
CA GLY A 27 11.58 13.61 -1.37
C GLY A 27 10.92 13.52 0.01
N ILE A 28 9.73 12.91 0.13
CA ILE A 28 9.12 12.64 1.44
C ILE A 28 9.83 11.49 2.15
N ASP A 29 9.97 11.60 3.47
CA ASP A 29 10.55 10.52 4.27
C ASP A 29 9.51 9.46 4.66
N ILE A 30 8.26 9.86 4.88
CA ILE A 30 7.19 9.02 5.42
C ILE A 30 5.97 9.10 4.50
N LEU A 31 5.51 7.95 4.01
CA LEU A 31 4.25 7.79 3.29
C LEU A 31 3.24 7.06 4.17
N MET A 32 2.00 7.56 4.21
CA MET A 32 0.89 6.90 4.89
C MET A 32 -0.25 6.64 3.92
N THR A 33 -0.73 5.40 3.84
CA THR A 33 -1.90 5.01 3.05
C THR A 33 -2.81 4.12 3.88
N HIS A 34 -4.09 4.05 3.55
CA HIS A 34 -4.98 3.15 4.29
C HIS A 34 -4.62 1.66 4.06
N GLY A 35 -4.25 1.28 2.84
CA GLY A 35 -4.00 -0.09 2.42
C GLY A 35 -2.62 -0.30 1.80
N PRO A 36 -2.19 -1.57 1.65
CA PRO A 36 -0.82 -1.92 1.30
C PRO A 36 -0.47 -1.74 -0.19
N PRO A 37 0.82 -1.54 -0.53
CA PRO A 37 1.34 -1.82 -1.87
C PRO A 37 1.40 -3.33 -2.10
N LEU A 38 1.39 -3.76 -3.37
CA LEU A 38 1.46 -5.17 -3.72
C LEU A 38 2.72 -5.84 -3.12
N GLY A 39 2.56 -7.03 -2.56
CA GLY A 39 3.65 -7.88 -2.05
C GLY A 39 4.07 -7.56 -0.62
N PHE A 40 3.71 -6.40 -0.07
CA PHE A 40 4.07 -5.99 1.28
C PHE A 40 2.88 -6.08 2.23
N ARG A 41 2.86 -7.15 3.05
CA ARG A 41 1.89 -7.37 4.14
C ARG A 41 0.43 -7.31 3.65
N ASP A 42 0.19 -7.85 2.45
CA ASP A 42 -1.06 -7.74 1.68
C ASP A 42 -1.67 -9.09 1.29
N TRP A 43 -1.22 -10.18 1.92
CA TRP A 43 -1.78 -11.52 1.71
C TRP A 43 -3.02 -11.70 2.57
N VAL A 44 -4.11 -12.15 1.95
CA VAL A 44 -5.37 -12.49 2.64
C VAL A 44 -5.56 -14.01 2.56
N PRO A 45 -5.29 -14.75 3.65
CA PRO A 45 -5.35 -16.23 3.66
C PRO A 45 -6.71 -16.78 3.25
N LYS A 46 -7.80 -16.13 3.68
CA LYS A 46 -9.18 -16.56 3.38
C LYS A 46 -9.49 -16.52 1.88
N GLU A 47 -8.88 -15.60 1.16
CA GLU A 47 -9.11 -15.39 -0.27
C GLU A 47 -7.99 -16.00 -1.14
N LEU A 48 -6.94 -16.55 -0.51
CA LEU A 48 -5.74 -17.11 -1.16
C LEU A 48 -5.13 -16.16 -2.20
N GLN A 49 -5.14 -14.85 -1.91
CA GLN A 49 -4.68 -13.83 -2.85
C GLN A 49 -3.95 -12.67 -2.19
N ARG A 50 -3.21 -11.94 -3.03
CA ARG A 50 -2.59 -10.65 -2.70
C ARG A 50 -3.54 -9.53 -3.11
N VAL A 51 -3.84 -8.62 -2.19
CA VAL A 51 -4.80 -7.54 -2.44
C VAL A 51 -4.15 -6.16 -2.55
N GLY A 52 -2.83 -6.06 -2.38
CA GLY A 52 -2.10 -4.80 -2.48
C GLY A 52 -2.18 -4.15 -3.86
N CYS A 53 -1.86 -2.86 -3.91
CA CYS A 53 -1.91 -2.07 -5.15
C CYS A 53 -0.57 -2.12 -5.90
N VAL A 54 -0.58 -2.59 -7.16
CA VAL A 54 0.60 -2.60 -8.05
C VAL A 54 1.09 -1.17 -8.32
N GLU A 55 0.16 -0.23 -8.53
CA GLU A 55 0.50 1.14 -8.92
C GLU A 55 1.13 1.88 -7.75
N LEU A 56 0.69 1.57 -6.52
CA LEU A 56 1.30 2.08 -5.30
C LEU A 56 2.71 1.50 -5.11
N LEU A 57 2.90 0.19 -5.34
CA LEU A 57 4.23 -0.44 -5.27
C LEU A 57 5.21 0.25 -6.23
N ASN A 58 4.80 0.41 -7.50
CA ASN A 58 5.62 1.08 -8.50
C ASN A 58 5.95 2.52 -8.10
N THR A 59 4.96 3.24 -7.56
CA THR A 59 5.14 4.62 -7.08
C THR A 59 6.15 4.68 -5.94
N VAL A 60 6.04 3.78 -4.95
CA VAL A 60 6.91 3.75 -3.77
C VAL A 60 8.33 3.35 -4.16
N GLN A 61 8.52 2.27 -4.91
CA GLN A 61 9.86 1.74 -5.18
C GLN A 61 10.63 2.52 -6.25
N ARG A 62 9.94 3.07 -7.26
CA ARG A 62 10.62 3.66 -8.43
C ARG A 62 10.67 5.18 -8.42
N ARG A 63 9.69 5.84 -7.80
CA ARG A 63 9.56 7.31 -7.87
C ARG A 63 9.76 7.98 -6.52
N VAL A 64 8.89 7.68 -5.55
CA VAL A 64 8.82 8.43 -4.29
C VAL A 64 9.93 8.01 -3.34
N ARG A 65 10.18 6.69 -3.22
CA ARG A 65 11.22 6.08 -2.37
C ARG A 65 11.26 6.69 -0.96
N PRO A 66 10.17 6.60 -0.16
CA PRO A 66 10.18 7.03 1.22
C PRO A 66 11.03 6.08 2.08
N LYS A 67 11.52 6.53 3.23
CA LYS A 67 12.20 5.65 4.20
C LYS A 67 11.20 4.75 4.91
N LEU A 68 9.97 5.23 5.11
CA LEU A 68 8.91 4.53 5.81
C LEU A 68 7.59 4.62 5.04
N HIS A 69 6.92 3.49 4.85
CA HIS A 69 5.55 3.40 4.34
C HIS A 69 4.67 2.68 5.35
N VAL A 70 3.75 3.42 5.98
CA VAL A 70 2.81 2.88 6.97
C VAL A 70 1.43 2.71 6.35
N PHE A 71 0.80 1.56 6.59
CA PHE A 71 -0.54 1.25 6.13
C PHE A 71 -1.24 0.25 7.06
N GLY A 72 -2.48 -0.13 6.73
CA GLY A 72 -3.24 -1.13 7.47
C GLY A 72 -4.27 -1.82 6.57
N GLY A 73 -5.44 -2.11 7.14
CA GLY A 73 -6.61 -2.65 6.45
C GLY A 73 -6.56 -4.15 6.19
N ILE A 74 -5.37 -4.75 6.07
CA ILE A 74 -5.18 -6.21 5.97
C ILE A 74 -4.70 -6.72 7.32
N HIS A 75 -5.63 -7.20 8.13
CA HIS A 75 -5.38 -7.50 9.55
C HIS A 75 -4.42 -8.69 9.70
N GLU A 76 -4.57 -9.69 8.82
CA GLU A 76 -3.69 -10.85 8.73
C GLU A 76 -2.25 -10.47 8.36
N GLY A 77 -2.06 -9.26 7.83
CA GLY A 77 -0.78 -8.70 7.43
C GLY A 77 -0.04 -7.94 8.52
N TYR A 78 -0.52 -7.81 9.76
CA TYR A 78 0.17 -7.03 10.81
C TYR A 78 1.68 -7.35 10.88
N GLY A 79 2.53 -6.30 10.93
CA GLY A 79 3.97 -6.45 11.06
C GLY A 79 4.79 -5.63 10.06
N ILE A 80 6.09 -5.93 9.99
CA ILE A 80 7.10 -5.11 9.30
C ILE A 80 7.79 -5.93 8.20
N MET A 81 8.07 -5.30 7.05
CA MET A 81 8.97 -5.82 6.01
C MET A 81 9.82 -4.69 5.42
N THR A 82 10.87 -5.02 4.69
CA THR A 82 11.70 -4.05 3.96
C THR A 82 12.10 -4.59 2.60
N ASP A 83 12.29 -3.69 1.63
CA ASP A 83 12.92 -4.00 0.34
C ASP A 83 14.41 -3.63 0.29
N GLY A 84 15.02 -3.38 1.46
CA GLY A 84 16.40 -2.93 1.60
C GLY A 84 16.56 -1.41 1.61
N TYR A 85 15.52 -0.65 1.24
CA TYR A 85 15.50 0.81 1.36
C TYR A 85 14.29 1.30 2.14
N THR A 86 13.09 0.99 1.66
CA THR A 86 11.83 1.39 2.30
C THR A 86 11.48 0.37 3.38
N THR A 87 11.09 0.85 4.56
CA THR A 87 10.45 0.01 5.59
C THR A 87 8.94 0.09 5.42
N TYR A 88 8.28 -1.06 5.32
CA TYR A 88 6.85 -1.19 5.15
C TYR A 88 6.25 -1.71 6.46
N ILE A 89 5.34 -0.95 7.05
CA ILE A 89 4.68 -1.30 8.32
C ILE A 89 3.18 -1.43 8.08
N ASN A 90 2.67 -2.65 8.28
CA ASN A 90 1.24 -2.86 8.45
C ASN A 90 0.92 -2.73 9.94
N ALA A 91 0.28 -1.62 10.30
CA ALA A 91 -0.07 -1.24 11.67
C ALA A 91 -1.54 -1.58 12.03
N SER A 92 -2.14 -2.58 11.37
CA SER A 92 -3.49 -3.03 11.71
C SER A 92 -3.54 -3.57 13.14
N THR A 93 -4.39 -2.98 13.98
CA THR A 93 -4.56 -3.35 15.40
C THR A 93 -5.73 -4.30 15.64
N CYS A 94 -6.76 -4.21 14.81
CA CYS A 94 -7.93 -5.09 14.78
C CYS A 94 -8.08 -5.62 13.38
#